data_AF-A0A942GXM1-F1
#
_entry.id   AF-A0A942GXM1-F1
#
_cell.length_a   1.000
_cell.length_b   1.000
_cell.length_c   1.000
_cell.angle_alpha   90.00
_cell.angle_beta   90.00
_cell.angle_gamma   90.00
#
_symmetry.space_group_name_H-M   'P 1'
#
loop_
_entity.id
_entity.type
_entity.pdbx_description
1 polymer ?
#
loop_
_entity_poly.entity_id
_entity_poly.type
_entity_poly.pdbx_seq_one_letter_code
_entity_poly.pdbx_strand_id
1 'polypeptide(L)'
;MDTNPHRNPLADLGYEREELPMKLLGKVTFVFFFVSIVLIAISYGIFIGFVKAHNPDALDLAKEQAKTPFINKLPPAPNPILQTNRTAKTDMADLRNAEEKAMKTPAWVDKATGKVRMPVDEAIDDYVEKGGKGESF
;
A
#
# COMPACT_ATOMS: atom_id res chain seq x y z
N MET A 1 -37.98 -48.61 34.74
CA MET A 1 -36.75 -48.23 34.02
C MET A 1 -36.59 -49.24 32.89
N ASP A 2 -36.88 -48.81 31.67
CA ASP A 2 -36.94 -49.68 30.50
C ASP A 2 -35.56 -49.63 29.82
N THR A 3 -34.74 -50.65 30.03
CA THR A 3 -33.36 -50.72 29.51
C THR A 3 -33.35 -51.42 28.16
N ASN A 4 -33.87 -50.73 27.14
CA ASN A 4 -33.75 -51.21 25.77
C ASN A 4 -32.45 -50.64 25.15
N PRO A 5 -31.40 -51.46 24.92
CA PRO A 5 -30.06 -50.99 24.55
C PRO A 5 -29.96 -50.38 23.15
N HIS A 6 -31.06 -50.35 22.39
CA HIS A 6 -31.14 -49.77 21.05
C HIS A 6 -31.79 -48.38 20.99
N ARG A 7 -32.22 -47.82 22.12
CA ARG A 7 -32.68 -46.43 22.14
C ARG A 7 -31.47 -45.49 22.12
N ASN A 8 -31.29 -44.78 21.00
CA ASN A 8 -30.33 -43.69 20.91
C ASN A 8 -30.98 -42.42 21.47
N PRO A 9 -30.65 -41.97 22.69
CA PRO A 9 -31.31 -40.84 23.35
C PRO A 9 -31.11 -39.52 22.60
N LEU A 10 -30.15 -39.45 21.66
CA LEU A 10 -29.91 -38.29 20.81
C LEU A 10 -30.97 -38.17 19.69
N ALA A 11 -31.47 -39.30 19.17
CA ALA A 11 -32.50 -39.31 18.14
C ALA A 11 -33.85 -38.83 18.70
N ASP A 12 -34.20 -39.22 19.93
CA ASP A 12 -35.41 -38.77 20.64
C ASP A 12 -35.40 -37.23 20.92
N LEU A 13 -34.22 -36.61 20.93
CA LEU A 13 -34.02 -35.17 21.06
C LEU A 13 -33.99 -34.43 19.71
N GLY A 14 -34.29 -35.12 18.59
CA GLY A 14 -34.26 -34.56 17.24
C GLY A 14 -32.85 -34.43 16.64
N TYR A 15 -31.83 -34.95 17.31
CA TYR A 15 -30.47 -35.03 16.77
C TYR A 15 -30.27 -36.39 16.08
N GLU A 16 -30.88 -36.56 14.91
CA GLU A 16 -30.44 -37.61 14.00
C GLU A 16 -29.08 -37.22 13.44
N ARG A 17 -28.03 -37.97 13.80
CA ARG A 17 -26.79 -37.98 13.01
C ARG A 17 -27.10 -38.77 11.75
N GLU A 18 -27.76 -38.14 10.79
CA GLU A 18 -27.93 -38.73 9.47
C GLU A 18 -26.52 -39.00 8.92
N GLU A 19 -26.15 -40.29 8.86
CA GLU A 19 -24.90 -40.72 8.26
C GLU A 19 -24.99 -40.41 6.77
N LEU A 20 -24.57 -39.20 6.37
CA LEU A 20 -24.53 -38.82 4.96
C LEU A 20 -23.78 -39.92 4.20
N PRO A 21 -24.44 -40.61 3.26
CA PRO A 21 -23.82 -41.75 2.62
C PRO A 21 -22.56 -41.28 1.89
N MET A 22 -21.39 -41.82 2.23
CA MET A 22 -20.11 -41.37 1.65
C MET A 22 -20.11 -41.31 0.12
N LYS A 23 -20.91 -42.18 -0.52
CA LYS A 23 -21.12 -42.20 -1.98
C LYS A 23 -21.81 -40.93 -2.50
N LEU A 24 -22.76 -40.35 -1.75
CA LEU A 24 -23.41 -39.09 -2.11
C LEU A 24 -22.45 -37.92 -1.95
N LEU A 25 -21.72 -37.87 -0.83
CA LEU A 25 -20.73 -36.81 -0.57
C LEU A 25 -19.62 -36.78 -1.63
N GLY A 26 -19.14 -37.96 -2.04
CA GLY A 26 -18.17 -38.10 -3.12
C GLY A 26 -18.70 -37.59 -4.48
N LYS A 27 -19.95 -37.95 -4.83
CA LYS A 27 -20.59 -37.48 -6.06
C LYS A 27 -20.80 -35.97 -6.07
N VAL A 28 -21.30 -35.40 -4.98
CA VAL A 28 -21.55 -33.95 -4.87
C VAL A 28 -20.24 -33.17 -4.96
N THR A 29 -19.20 -33.62 -4.25
CA THR A 29 -17.86 -33.00 -4.31
C THR A 29 -17.29 -33.07 -5.72
N PHE A 30 -17.36 -34.24 -6.37
CA PHE A 30 -16.88 -34.40 -7.73
C PHE A 30 -17.61 -33.50 -8.73
N VAL A 31 -18.94 -33.46 -8.67
CA VAL A 31 -19.76 -32.60 -9.54
C VAL A 31 -19.43 -31.13 -9.30
N PHE A 32 -19.28 -30.71 -8.05
CA PHE A 32 -18.92 -29.34 -7.70
C PHE A 32 -17.60 -28.91 -8.33
N PHE A 33 -16.52 -29.70 -8.16
CA PHE A 33 -15.23 -29.37 -8.73
C PHE A 33 -15.22 -29.49 -10.26
N PHE A 34 -15.91 -30.47 -10.81
CA PHE A 34 -16.04 -30.63 -12.27
C PHE A 34 -16.72 -29.40 -12.89
N VAL A 35 -17.87 -28.98 -12.36
CA VAL A 35 -18.57 -27.78 -12.84
C VAL A 35 -17.71 -26.53 -12.65
N SER A 36 -17.03 -26.40 -11.52
CA SER A 36 -16.13 -25.27 -11.26
C SER A 36 -15.00 -25.18 -12.30
N ILE A 37 -14.34 -26.30 -12.61
CA ILE A 37 -13.28 -26.36 -13.63
C ILE A 37 -13.84 -26.01 -15.01
N VAL A 38 -15.01 -26.53 -15.37
CA VAL A 38 -15.66 -26.22 -16.65
C VAL A 38 -15.97 -24.73 -16.77
N LEU A 39 -16.52 -24.11 -15.73
CA LEU A 39 -16.82 -22.68 -15.72
C LEU A 39 -15.55 -21.83 -15.84
N ILE A 40 -14.47 -22.20 -15.14
CA ILE A 40 -13.18 -21.53 -15.26
C ILE A 40 -12.64 -21.66 -16.69
N ALA A 41 -12.70 -22.85 -17.29
CA ALA A 41 -12.24 -23.08 -18.65
C ALA A 41 -13.04 -22.25 -19.68
N ILE A 42 -14.36 -22.16 -19.52
CA ILE A 42 -15.22 -21.32 -20.37
C ILE A 42 -14.86 -19.84 -20.20
N SER A 43 -14.76 -19.35 -18.95
CA SER A 43 -14.39 -17.97 -18.67
C SER A 43 -13.02 -17.62 -19.27
N TYR A 44 -12.06 -18.53 -19.15
CA TYR A 44 -10.72 -18.35 -19.72
C TYR A 44 -10.75 -18.34 -21.26
N GLY A 45 -11.55 -19.21 -21.87
CA GLY A 45 -11.76 -19.24 -23.33
C GLY A 45 -12.37 -17.94 -23.86
N ILE A 46 -13.39 -17.42 -23.18
CA ILE A 46 -14.02 -16.13 -23.52
C ILE A 46 -12.99 -15.00 -23.40
N PHE A 47 -12.22 -14.97 -22.30
CA PHE A 47 -11.18 -13.96 -22.09
C PHE A 47 -10.12 -13.98 -23.21
N ILE A 48 -9.61 -15.16 -23.57
CA ILE A 48 -8.66 -15.31 -24.69
C ILE A 48 -9.29 -14.84 -26.00
N GLY A 49 -10.54 -15.24 -26.29
CA GLY A 49 -11.24 -14.84 -27.50
C GLY A 49 -11.39 -13.31 -27.59
N PHE A 50 -11.77 -12.67 -26.48
CA PHE A 50 -11.90 -11.23 -26.39
C PHE A 50 -10.56 -10.51 -26.58
N VAL A 51 -9.49 -10.98 -25.92
CA VAL A 51 -8.15 -10.42 -26.06
C VAL A 51 -7.66 -10.57 -27.50
N LYS A 52 -7.81 -11.75 -28.11
CA LYS A 52 -7.40 -11.98 -29.50
C LYS A 52 -8.16 -11.10 -30.49
N ALA A 53 -9.45 -10.83 -30.23
CA ALA A 53 -10.27 -9.98 -31.09
C ALA A 53 -9.89 -8.48 -31.02
N HIS A 54 -9.46 -8.00 -29.85
CA HIS A 54 -9.19 -6.56 -29.65
C HIS A 54 -7.70 -6.22 -29.66
N ASN A 55 -6.83 -7.17 -29.30
CA ASN A 55 -5.38 -7.03 -29.23
C ASN A 55 -4.71 -8.38 -29.59
N PRO A 56 -4.59 -8.70 -30.89
CA PRO A 56 -4.11 -10.02 -31.34
C PRO A 56 -2.70 -10.35 -30.81
N ASP A 57 -1.84 -9.36 -30.63
CA ASP A 57 -0.44 -9.56 -30.21
C ASP A 57 -0.26 -9.63 -28.68
N ALA A 58 -1.28 -9.27 -27.90
CA ALA A 58 -1.16 -9.16 -26.44
C ALA A 58 -0.85 -10.50 -25.75
N LEU A 59 -1.35 -11.61 -26.30
CA LEU A 59 -1.10 -12.96 -25.78
C LEU A 59 0.34 -13.41 -25.99
N ASP A 60 0.95 -13.02 -27.12
CA ASP A 60 2.33 -13.41 -27.42
C ASP A 60 3.32 -12.50 -26.70
N LEU A 61 3.04 -11.19 -26.59
CA LEU A 61 3.75 -10.27 -25.70
C LEU A 61 3.74 -10.73 -24.24
N ALA A 62 2.60 -11.18 -23.72
CA ALA A 62 2.53 -11.69 -22.35
C ALA A 62 3.38 -12.96 -22.15
N LYS A 63 3.43 -13.85 -23.14
CA LYS A 63 4.29 -15.05 -23.11
C LYS A 63 5.77 -14.70 -23.19
N GLU A 64 6.14 -13.67 -23.95
CA GLU A 64 7.52 -13.18 -24.01
C GLU A 64 7.94 -12.50 -22.70
N GLN A 65 7.07 -11.68 -22.12
CA GLN A 65 7.29 -11.05 -20.82
C GLN A 65 7.43 -12.06 -19.68
N ALA A 66 6.69 -13.17 -19.72
CA ALA A 66 6.81 -14.26 -18.74
C ALA A 66 8.16 -15.01 -18.84
N LYS A 67 8.85 -14.94 -19.98
CA LYS A 67 10.18 -15.56 -20.19
C LYS A 67 11.33 -14.64 -19.81
N THR A 68 11.12 -13.33 -19.79
CA THR A 68 12.15 -12.40 -19.34
C THR A 68 12.29 -12.44 -17.82
N PRO A 69 13.47 -12.74 -17.26
CA PRO A 69 13.70 -12.56 -15.83
C PRO A 69 13.41 -11.10 -15.47
N PHE A 70 12.83 -10.88 -14.28
CA PHE A 70 12.53 -9.56 -13.75
C PHE A 70 13.85 -8.79 -13.55
N ILE A 71 14.36 -8.17 -14.61
CA ILE A 71 15.49 -7.27 -14.51
C ILE A 71 14.91 -6.00 -13.91
N ASN A 72 15.20 -5.75 -12.63
CA ASN A 72 15.10 -4.44 -12.03
C ASN A 72 16.02 -3.50 -12.83
N LYS A 73 15.55 -3.04 -14.00
CA LYS A 73 16.25 -2.04 -14.79
C LYS A 73 16.23 -0.79 -13.96
N LEU A 74 17.39 -0.46 -13.40
CA LEU A 74 17.63 0.83 -12.80
C LEU A 74 17.23 1.88 -13.86
N PRO A 75 16.42 2.89 -13.48
CA PRO A 75 15.99 3.91 -14.43
C PRO A 75 17.21 4.51 -15.15
N PRO A 76 17.19 4.63 -16.48
CA PRO A 76 18.32 5.17 -17.23
C PRO A 76 18.62 6.61 -16.77
N ALA A 77 19.90 6.98 -16.72
CA ALA A 77 20.34 8.33 -16.37
C ALA A 77 19.68 9.35 -17.32
N PRO A 78 19.32 10.58 -16.85
CA PRO A 78 19.71 11.23 -15.59
C PRO A 78 18.61 11.17 -14.50
N ASN A 79 17.97 10.02 -14.30
CA ASN A 79 16.94 9.91 -13.26
C ASN A 79 17.56 9.99 -11.85
N PRO A 80 16.90 10.67 -10.89
CA PRO A 80 17.45 10.92 -9.57
C PRO A 80 17.72 9.60 -8.85
N ILE A 81 18.99 9.40 -8.49
CA ILE A 81 19.44 8.26 -7.70
C ILE A 81 18.83 8.41 -6.31
N LEU A 82 18.27 7.33 -5.76
CA LEU A 82 17.82 7.30 -4.37
C LEU A 82 18.99 7.69 -3.46
N GLN A 83 18.81 8.73 -2.64
CA GLN A 83 19.82 9.14 -1.66
C GLN A 83 20.18 7.95 -0.78
N THR A 84 21.44 7.53 -0.85
CA THR A 84 21.94 6.46 0.02
C THR A 84 22.20 7.01 1.42
N ASN A 85 22.23 6.14 2.43
CA ASN A 85 22.51 6.51 3.83
C ASN A 85 23.84 7.31 4.00
N ARG A 86 24.77 7.19 3.05
CA ARG A 86 26.03 7.94 3.06
C ARG A 86 25.85 9.42 2.69
N THR A 87 25.01 9.71 1.70
CA THR A 87 24.74 11.09 1.23
C THR A 87 23.72 11.81 2.11
N ALA A 88 22.80 11.07 2.74
CA ALA A 88 21.81 11.65 3.64
C ALA A 88 22.42 12.36 4.86
N LYS A 89 23.52 11.85 5.42
CA LYS A 89 24.18 12.46 6.59
C LYS A 89 24.84 13.79 6.27
N THR A 90 25.50 13.90 5.13
CA THR A 90 26.12 15.16 4.68
C THR A 90 25.06 16.19 4.33
N ASP A 91 24.01 15.80 3.60
CA ASP A 91 22.93 16.71 3.21
C ASP A 91 22.18 17.25 4.45
N MET A 92 21.97 16.42 5.47
CA MET A 92 21.37 16.87 6.73
C MET A 92 22.26 17.85 7.52
N ALA A 93 23.58 17.64 7.50
CA ALA A 93 24.51 18.56 8.16
C ALA A 93 24.54 19.91 7.44
N ASP A 94 24.56 19.91 6.11
CA ASP A 94 24.57 21.13 5.29
C ASP A 94 23.26 21.91 5.45
N LEU A 95 22.11 21.22 5.47
CA LEU A 95 20.82 21.84 5.77
C LEU A 95 20.81 22.48 7.15
N ARG A 96 21.29 21.78 8.18
CA ARG A 96 21.34 22.33 9.54
C ARG A 96 22.21 23.58 9.63
N ASN A 97 23.37 23.57 8.97
CA ASN A 97 24.26 24.73 8.94
C ASN A 97 23.64 25.92 8.20
N ALA A 98 22.92 25.67 7.10
CA ALA A 98 22.23 26.70 6.35
C ALA A 98 21.07 27.32 7.15
N GLU A 99 20.30 26.49 7.88
CA GLU A 99 19.24 26.94 8.79
C GLU A 99 19.80 27.81 9.91
N GLU A 100 20.87 27.37 10.57
CA GLU A 100 21.49 28.12 11.67
C GLU A 100 22.02 29.47 11.20
N LYS A 101 22.66 29.52 10.02
CA LYS A 101 23.09 30.77 9.41
C LYS A 101 21.91 31.70 9.11
N ALA A 102 20.83 31.15 8.53
CA ALA A 102 19.64 31.92 8.19
C ALA A 102 18.88 32.46 9.40
N MET A 103 19.00 31.82 10.57
CA MET A 103 18.42 32.31 11.84
C MET A 103 19.25 33.42 12.49
N LYS A 104 20.58 33.39 12.32
CA LYS A 104 21.51 34.32 13.00
C LYS A 104 21.86 35.56 12.19
N THR A 105 21.69 35.54 10.87
CA THR A 105 22.11 36.65 10.01
C THR A 105 20.92 37.40 9.41
N PRO A 106 20.88 38.74 9.50
CA PRO A 106 19.91 39.53 8.78
C PRO A 106 20.14 39.43 7.27
N ALA A 107 19.06 39.21 6.51
CA ALA A 107 19.13 39.07 5.06
C ALA A 107 17.94 39.74 4.38
N TRP A 108 18.15 40.35 3.22
CA TRP A 108 17.06 40.95 2.45
C TRP A 108 16.13 39.87 1.90
N VAL A 109 14.84 39.94 2.23
CA VAL A 109 13.81 39.07 1.64
C VAL A 109 13.31 39.68 0.33
N ASP A 110 13.11 41.00 0.33
CA ASP A 110 12.75 41.77 -0.85
C ASP A 110 13.27 43.20 -0.74
N LYS A 111 14.25 43.54 -1.59
CA LYS A 111 14.87 44.87 -1.63
C LYS A 111 13.94 45.94 -2.20
N ALA A 112 13.01 45.58 -3.08
CA ALA A 112 12.12 46.55 -3.73
C ALA A 112 11.03 47.05 -2.78
N THR A 113 10.58 46.18 -1.87
CA THR A 113 9.58 46.52 -0.84
C THR A 113 10.19 46.85 0.52
N GLY A 114 11.53 46.85 0.64
CA GLY A 114 12.24 47.18 1.87
C GLY A 114 12.13 46.11 2.97
N LYS A 115 11.75 44.88 2.64
CA LYS A 115 11.55 43.80 3.62
C LYS A 115 12.86 43.06 3.92
N VAL A 116 13.28 43.11 5.17
CA VAL A 116 14.46 42.42 5.71
C VAL A 116 14.02 41.29 6.63
N ARG A 117 14.67 40.14 6.53
CA ARG A 117 14.61 39.07 7.53
C ARG A 117 15.52 39.46 8.68
N MET A 118 14.95 39.64 9.86
CA MET A 118 15.67 39.88 11.10
C MET A 118 16.00 38.54 11.78
N PRO A 119 17.15 38.42 12.47
CA PRO A 119 17.42 37.31 13.37
C PRO A 119 16.34 37.15 14.42
N VAL A 120 16.04 35.91 14.81
CA VAL A 120 14.93 35.61 15.73
C VAL A 120 15.16 36.22 17.11
N ASP A 121 16.40 36.19 17.60
CA ASP A 121 16.76 36.73 18.92
C ASP A 121 16.52 38.26 18.97
N GLU A 122 16.95 38.99 17.94
CA GLU A 122 16.72 40.44 17.82
C GLU A 122 15.23 40.78 17.70
N ALA A 123 14.45 39.94 17.00
CA ALA A 123 13.01 40.14 16.88
C ALA A 123 12.28 39.92 18.21
N ILE A 124 12.76 38.99 19.04
CA ILE A 124 12.22 38.77 20.39
C ILE A 124 12.53 39.97 21.28
N ASP A 125 13.77 40.47 21.25
CA ASP A 125 14.17 41.63 22.05
C ASP A 125 13.38 42.89 21.65
N ASP A 126 13.23 43.15 20.34
CA ASP A 126 12.43 44.29 19.83
C ASP A 126 10.93 44.13 20.20
N TYR A 127 10.40 42.90 20.17
CA TYR A 127 9.03 42.62 20.61
C TYR A 127 8.84 42.84 22.12
N VAL A 128 9.80 42.45 22.95
CA VAL A 128 9.76 42.68 24.40
C VAL A 128 9.91 44.18 24.71
N GLU A 129 10.78 44.89 24.00
CA GLU A 129 10.99 46.33 24.19
C GLU A 129 9.75 47.15 23.78
N LYS A 130 9.08 46.78 22.67
CA LYS A 130 7.89 47.48 22.15
C LYS A 130 6.58 47.00 22.77
N GLY A 131 6.46 45.70 23.05
CA GLY A 131 5.26 45.06 23.61
C GLY A 131 5.21 45.04 25.14
N GLY A 132 6.35 45.05 25.83
CA GLY A 132 6.43 45.11 27.29
C GLY A 132 6.05 46.47 27.90
N LYS A 133 5.90 47.52 27.08
CA LYS A 133 5.46 48.87 27.49
C LYS A 133 3.99 49.17 27.14
N GLY A 134 3.23 48.19 26.64
CA GLY A 134 1.95 48.44 25.99
C GLY A 134 0.69 47.95 26.70
N GLU A 135 0.75 47.04 27.68
CA GLU A 135 -0.47 46.48 28.29
C GLU A 135 -0.35 46.34 29.81
N SER A 136 -0.65 47.43 30.53
CA SER A 136 -1.26 47.33 31.87
C SER A 136 -2.78 47.37 31.69
N PHE A 137 -3.43 46.24 31.98
CA PHE A 137 -4.87 46.14 32.20
C PHE A 137 -5.31 47.01 33.38
#